data_AF-A0A0A2GUB4-F1
#
_entry.id   AF-A0A0A2GUB4-F1
#
_cell.length_a   1.000
_cell.length_b   1.000
_cell.length_c   1.000
_cell.angle_alpha   90.00
_cell.angle_beta   90.00
_cell.angle_gamma   90.00
#
_symmetry.space_group_name_H-M   'P 1'
#
loop_
_entity.id
_entity.type
_entity.pdbx_description
1 polymer ?
#
loop_
_entity_poly.entity_id
_entity_poly.type
_entity_poly.pdbx_seq_one_letter_code
_entity_poly.pdbx_strand_id
1 'polypeptide(L)'
;MKKLHYLLLFIMLASVTVISCDDEQLEGEFSVTGDGSEPGETDPDSDTCETAFDVLQTSQAVFASSSEANYTQACTTYALALEATIEICGDSSGELQSILTTLGDCTTPDPCLQAELAAEAALEALNNATAENEEQLCLAYSAALSAQIEACGDANGSLQATIDSLNCGGDCAAAEIATAEAQEIFNAVDPQDSDAYTAACADYSFALQEQITACGDPDGSLDAIVQELGDCSPPEDDGPVYGTIGGTFTNFDNAVVTINGSLLSVVATDTDTGDTFTFDIVLQQTGDNVMQNTLITIDGVVLTAAPGGTSPFINTITANDGTTIVGTFSGAFTNPDNEEVLTLDGVINIAY
;
A
#
# COMPACT_ATOMS: atom_id res chain seq x y z
N MET A 1 19.31 -24.23 -8.03
CA MET A 1 20.68 -24.40 -8.57
C MET A 1 21.38 -23.06 -8.74
N LYS A 2 22.27 -22.68 -7.80
CA LYS A 2 23.58 -22.02 -8.01
C LYS A 2 24.17 -21.65 -6.64
N LYS A 3 25.38 -22.14 -6.37
CA LYS A 3 26.21 -21.86 -5.18
C LYS A 3 27.09 -20.63 -5.42
N LEU A 4 27.34 -19.83 -4.38
CA LEU A 4 28.51 -18.94 -4.22
C LEU A 4 28.59 -18.48 -2.74
N HIS A 5 29.35 -19.10 -1.83
CA HIS A 5 30.79 -18.93 -1.49
C HIS A 5 31.30 -17.49 -1.22
N TYR A 6 31.48 -17.16 0.06
CA TYR A 6 32.54 -16.32 0.70
C TYR A 6 32.48 -16.69 2.20
N LEU A 7 33.43 -17.29 2.92
CA LEU A 7 34.89 -17.18 3.14
C LEU A 7 35.38 -15.83 3.71
N LEU A 8 35.68 -15.82 5.02
CA LEU A 8 36.67 -15.00 5.76
C LEU A 8 36.74 -15.57 7.19
N LEU A 9 37.67 -16.45 7.58
CA LEU A 9 39.11 -16.31 7.84
C LEU A 9 39.43 -15.41 9.06
N PHE A 10 39.71 -16.05 10.21
CA PHE A 10 40.72 -15.56 11.17
C PHE A 10 41.48 -16.76 11.78
N ILE A 11 42.73 -16.90 11.35
CA ILE A 11 43.75 -17.79 11.90
C ILE A 11 44.70 -16.92 12.72
N MET A 12 44.93 -17.27 13.99
CA MET A 12 46.13 -16.91 14.78
C MET A 12 46.46 -18.11 15.68
N LEU A 13 47.29 -19.05 15.21
CA LEU A 13 48.71 -19.17 15.56
C LEU A 13 49.01 -19.19 17.07
N ALA A 14 49.08 -20.40 17.64
CA ALA A 14 49.88 -20.68 18.83
C ALA A 14 50.74 -21.93 18.57
N SER A 15 52.04 -21.72 18.75
CA SER A 15 53.19 -22.56 18.46
C SER A 15 53.17 -23.96 19.08
N VAL A 16 53.49 -24.96 18.23
CA VAL A 16 53.99 -26.27 18.64
C VAL A 16 55.43 -26.13 19.16
N THR A 17 55.65 -26.49 20.43
CA THR A 17 56.98 -26.83 20.95
C THR A 17 57.02 -28.33 21.21
N VAL A 18 57.83 -29.03 20.43
CA VAL A 18 58.21 -30.44 20.65
C VAL A 18 59.25 -30.52 21.77
N ILE A 19 58.91 -31.14 22.90
CA ILE A 19 59.85 -31.55 23.95
C ILE A 19 59.50 -32.96 24.43
N SER A 20 60.49 -33.84 24.26
CA SER A 20 60.72 -35.20 24.79
C SER A 20 59.57 -36.22 24.89
N CYS A 21 59.73 -37.27 24.09
CA CYS A 21 59.24 -38.61 24.40
C CYS A 21 59.93 -39.11 25.69
N ASP A 22 59.18 -39.22 26.79
CA ASP A 22 59.43 -40.25 27.80
C ASP A 22 58.44 -41.39 27.53
N ASP A 23 58.99 -42.54 27.17
CA ASP A 23 58.33 -43.80 26.87
C ASP A 23 57.92 -44.44 28.21
N GLU A 24 56.84 -43.95 28.82
CA GLU A 24 56.15 -44.71 29.86
C GLU A 24 55.15 -45.67 29.21
N GLN A 25 55.33 -46.96 29.48
CA GLN A 25 54.36 -47.98 29.10
C GLN A 25 53.04 -47.71 29.81
N LEU A 26 52.03 -47.30 29.03
CA LEU A 26 50.64 -47.24 29.43
C LEU A 26 50.12 -48.67 29.69
N GLU A 27 50.28 -49.15 30.91
CA GLU A 27 49.36 -50.13 31.47
C GLU A 27 48.11 -49.37 31.99
N GLY A 28 47.15 -49.15 31.09
CA GLY A 28 45.81 -48.67 31.39
C GLY A 28 44.84 -49.30 30.41
N GLU A 29 43.77 -49.91 30.91
CA GLU A 29 42.79 -50.66 30.12
C GLU A 29 42.30 -49.88 28.89
N PHE A 30 42.52 -50.44 27.70
CA PHE A 30 41.84 -50.01 26.48
C PHE A 30 40.35 -50.37 26.59
N SER A 31 39.54 -49.45 27.11
CA SER A 31 38.10 -49.42 26.88
C SER A 31 37.82 -48.44 25.73
N VAL A 32 38.14 -48.87 24.52
CA VAL A 32 37.76 -48.17 23.29
C VAL A 32 36.48 -48.85 22.81
N THR A 33 35.34 -48.13 22.85
CA THR A 33 34.18 -48.50 22.03
C THR A 33 34.62 -48.49 20.57
N GLY A 34 34.02 -49.35 19.73
CA GLY A 34 34.50 -49.63 18.38
C GLY A 34 34.56 -48.44 17.38
N ASP A 35 34.27 -47.22 17.83
CA ASP A 35 34.31 -45.95 17.09
C ASP A 35 35.48 -45.03 17.49
N GLY A 36 36.22 -45.30 18.57
CA GLY A 36 37.36 -44.47 18.99
C GLY A 36 37.00 -43.27 19.87
N SER A 37 35.76 -43.17 20.34
CA SER A 37 35.31 -42.12 21.26
C SER A 37 35.78 -42.42 22.70
N GLU A 38 36.36 -41.43 23.39
CA GLU A 38 36.60 -41.53 24.84
C GLU A 38 35.25 -41.53 25.59
N PRO A 39 35.05 -42.36 26.63
CA PRO A 39 33.82 -42.34 27.40
C PRO A 39 33.78 -41.06 28.25
N GLY A 40 33.12 -40.01 27.75
CA GLY A 40 32.82 -38.79 28.52
C GLY A 40 32.97 -37.46 27.78
N GLU A 41 33.42 -37.44 26.52
CA GLU A 41 33.45 -36.21 25.72
C GLU A 41 32.14 -36.08 24.94
N THR A 42 31.41 -34.97 25.15
CA THR A 42 30.21 -34.62 24.38
C THR A 42 30.61 -34.30 22.93
N ASP A 43 30.12 -35.07 21.97
CA ASP A 43 30.31 -34.81 20.54
C ASP A 43 29.05 -34.13 19.94
N PRO A 44 29.10 -32.80 19.69
CA PRO A 44 27.95 -32.04 19.20
C PRO A 44 27.56 -32.42 17.75
N ASP A 45 28.41 -33.13 17.02
CA ASP A 45 28.16 -33.57 15.64
C ASP A 45 27.70 -35.04 15.55
N SER A 46 27.40 -35.68 16.68
CA SER A 46 26.98 -37.08 16.74
C SER A 46 25.51 -37.28 16.33
N ASP A 47 25.19 -38.40 15.66
CA ASP A 47 23.80 -38.78 15.29
C ASP A 47 22.85 -38.79 16.52
N THR A 48 23.40 -39.07 17.70
CA THR A 48 22.66 -39.04 18.97
C THR A 48 22.33 -37.63 19.44
N CYS A 49 23.19 -36.65 19.15
CA CYS A 49 22.93 -35.25 19.43
C CYS A 49 21.87 -34.68 18.47
N GLU A 50 21.93 -35.00 17.18
CA GLU A 50 20.89 -34.63 16.21
C GLU A 50 19.51 -35.16 16.65
N THR A 51 19.44 -36.43 17.04
CA THR A 51 18.20 -37.03 17.57
C THR A 51 17.70 -36.32 18.84
N ALA A 52 18.59 -35.86 19.71
CA ALA A 52 18.21 -35.12 20.92
C ALA A 52 17.57 -33.77 20.56
N PHE A 53 18.13 -33.03 19.59
CA PHE A 53 17.55 -31.79 19.09
C PHE A 53 16.19 -32.00 18.41
N ASP A 54 16.00 -33.08 17.65
CA ASP A 54 14.70 -33.42 17.04
C ASP A 54 13.60 -33.65 18.12
N VAL A 55 13.97 -34.36 19.19
CA VAL A 55 13.07 -34.60 20.33
C VAL A 55 12.79 -33.30 21.07
N LEU A 56 13.82 -32.47 21.26
CA LEU A 56 13.69 -31.15 21.87
C LEU A 56 12.70 -30.27 21.10
N GLN A 57 12.90 -30.12 19.79
CA GLN A 57 12.01 -29.34 18.92
C GLN A 57 10.57 -29.87 18.95
N THR A 58 10.39 -31.20 18.88
CA THR A 58 9.06 -31.82 18.97
C THR A 58 8.38 -31.53 20.30
N SER A 59 9.12 -31.63 21.41
CA SER A 59 8.58 -31.36 22.75
C SER A 59 8.29 -29.88 23.00
N GLN A 60 9.11 -28.97 22.46
CA GLN A 60 8.88 -27.53 22.48
C GLN A 60 7.57 -27.17 21.78
N ALA A 61 7.32 -27.70 20.59
CA ALA A 61 6.09 -27.46 19.85
C ALA A 61 4.84 -27.96 20.60
N VAL A 62 4.95 -29.12 21.26
CA VAL A 62 3.87 -29.65 22.12
C VAL A 62 3.64 -28.79 23.35
N PHE A 63 4.70 -28.24 23.96
CA PHE A 63 4.59 -27.32 25.09
C PHE A 63 3.97 -25.98 24.68
N ALA A 64 4.45 -25.38 23.59
CA ALA A 64 3.98 -24.11 23.06
C ALA A 64 2.48 -24.13 22.71
N SER A 65 1.94 -25.28 22.30
CA SER A 65 0.52 -25.46 21.96
C SER A 65 -0.31 -26.11 23.08
N SER A 66 0.25 -26.24 24.29
CA SER A 66 -0.44 -26.88 25.40
C SER A 66 -1.59 -26.02 25.95
N SER A 67 -2.54 -26.67 26.60
CA SER A 67 -3.66 -26.05 27.32
C SER A 67 -3.49 -26.29 28.82
N GLU A 68 -4.29 -25.62 29.65
CA GLU A 68 -4.29 -25.85 31.11
C GLU A 68 -4.43 -27.34 31.49
N ALA A 69 -5.15 -28.13 30.69
CA ALA A 69 -5.41 -29.55 30.97
C ALA A 69 -4.18 -30.45 30.76
N ASN A 70 -3.23 -30.08 29.91
CA ASN A 70 -2.04 -30.85 29.57
C ASN A 70 -0.72 -30.11 29.82
N TYR A 71 -0.76 -28.88 30.34
CA TYR A 71 0.40 -28.04 30.61
C TYR A 71 1.51 -28.78 31.37
N THR A 72 1.22 -29.32 32.55
CA THR A 72 2.25 -29.98 33.38
C THR A 72 2.90 -31.14 32.64
N GLN A 73 2.14 -31.92 31.87
CA GLN A 73 2.70 -33.02 31.08
C GLN A 73 3.58 -32.51 29.95
N ALA A 74 3.13 -31.50 29.19
CA ALA A 74 3.88 -30.94 28.08
C ALA A 74 5.16 -30.24 28.55
N CYS A 75 5.06 -29.44 29.62
CA CYS A 75 6.19 -28.77 30.26
C CYS A 75 7.22 -29.76 30.79
N THR A 76 6.79 -30.82 31.49
CA THR A 76 7.70 -31.85 32.00
C THR A 76 8.40 -32.58 30.86
N THR A 77 7.69 -32.89 29.77
CA THR A 77 8.30 -33.53 28.59
C THR A 77 9.35 -32.62 27.95
N TYR A 78 9.07 -31.31 27.83
CA TYR A 78 10.02 -30.34 27.28
C TYR A 78 11.25 -30.15 28.18
N ALA A 79 11.05 -30.05 29.50
CA ALA A 79 12.15 -29.99 30.46
C ALA A 79 13.06 -31.22 30.40
N LEU A 80 12.48 -32.43 30.29
CA LEU A 80 13.26 -33.66 30.11
C LEU A 80 14.03 -33.69 28.79
N ALA A 81 13.47 -33.14 27.71
CA ALA A 81 14.17 -33.06 26.44
C ALA A 81 15.33 -32.04 26.48
N LEU A 82 15.17 -30.92 27.20
CA LEU A 82 16.25 -29.97 27.46
C LEU A 82 17.39 -30.63 28.25
N GLU A 83 17.07 -31.31 29.35
CA GLU A 83 18.05 -32.03 30.17
C GLU A 83 18.82 -33.07 29.35
N ALA A 84 18.11 -33.88 28.56
CA ALA A 84 18.73 -34.88 27.68
C ALA A 84 19.64 -34.23 26.63
N THR A 85 19.22 -33.11 26.05
CA THR A 85 20.02 -32.39 25.05
C THR A 85 21.28 -31.80 25.69
N ILE A 86 21.18 -31.20 26.88
CA ILE A 86 22.34 -30.69 27.63
C ILE A 86 23.32 -31.83 27.97
N GLU A 87 22.81 -33.00 28.36
CA GLU A 87 23.64 -34.16 28.70
C GLU A 87 24.35 -34.76 27.48
N ILE A 88 23.66 -34.85 26.34
CA ILE A 88 24.17 -35.51 25.13
C ILE A 88 25.05 -34.57 24.29
N CYS A 89 24.59 -33.33 24.09
CA CYS A 89 25.21 -32.36 23.18
C CYS A 89 26.08 -31.32 23.89
N GLY A 90 25.90 -31.16 25.21
CA GLY A 90 26.50 -30.07 25.98
C GLY A 90 25.74 -28.75 25.84
N ASP A 91 26.03 -27.81 26.75
CA ASP A 91 25.45 -26.46 26.78
C ASP A 91 26.51 -25.43 27.17
N SER A 92 27.45 -25.20 26.26
CA SER A 92 28.58 -24.30 26.51
C SER A 92 28.17 -22.82 26.60
N SER A 93 27.05 -22.44 25.97
CA SER A 93 26.48 -21.09 26.07
C SER A 93 25.67 -20.90 27.36
N GLY A 94 25.14 -21.97 27.95
CA GLY A 94 24.26 -21.94 29.11
C GLY A 94 22.81 -21.58 28.75
N GLU A 95 22.48 -21.52 27.46
CA GLU A 95 21.16 -21.09 26.96
C GLU A 95 20.10 -22.14 27.28
N LEU A 96 20.38 -23.42 27.04
CA LEU A 96 19.45 -24.51 27.33
C LEU A 96 19.20 -24.62 28.84
N GLN A 97 20.24 -24.46 29.65
CA GLN A 97 20.14 -24.43 31.10
C GLN A 97 19.35 -23.21 31.61
N SER A 98 19.47 -22.06 30.93
CA SER A 98 18.67 -20.88 31.22
C SER A 98 17.19 -21.11 30.93
N ILE A 99 16.85 -21.70 29.78
CA ILE A 99 15.47 -22.06 29.43
C ILE A 99 14.90 -23.03 30.47
N LEU A 100 15.66 -24.06 30.83
CA LEU A 100 15.28 -25.02 31.87
C LEU A 100 15.02 -24.33 33.22
N THR A 101 15.82 -23.33 33.56
CA THR A 101 15.64 -22.54 34.79
C THR A 101 14.37 -21.69 34.74
N THR A 102 14.04 -21.10 33.58
CA THR A 102 12.83 -20.29 33.37
C THR A 102 11.56 -21.14 33.43
N LEU A 103 11.57 -22.37 32.91
CA LEU A 103 10.45 -23.32 32.99
C LEU A 103 10.04 -23.65 34.43
N GLY A 104 10.98 -23.61 35.37
CA GLY A 104 10.73 -23.85 36.78
C GLY A 104 10.28 -25.30 37.06
N ASP A 105 9.29 -25.46 37.95
CA ASP A 105 8.81 -26.78 38.39
C ASP A 105 7.62 -27.32 37.58
N CYS A 106 7.23 -26.65 36.49
CA CYS A 106 6.08 -27.00 35.65
C CYS A 106 4.72 -27.10 36.38
N THR A 107 4.60 -26.55 37.60
CA THR A 107 3.35 -26.58 38.37
C THR A 107 2.40 -25.42 38.06
N THR A 108 2.94 -24.31 37.56
CA THR A 108 2.19 -23.10 37.26
C THR A 108 2.31 -22.78 35.77
N PRO A 109 1.17 -22.67 35.05
CA PRO A 109 1.18 -22.18 33.67
C PRO A 109 1.82 -20.80 33.55
N ASP A 110 2.74 -20.66 32.60
CA ASP A 110 3.23 -19.37 32.12
C ASP A 110 2.72 -19.16 30.68
N PRO A 111 1.59 -18.45 30.50
CA PRO A 111 1.04 -18.19 29.17
C PRO A 111 1.96 -17.31 28.32
N CYS A 112 2.77 -16.45 28.93
CA CYS A 112 3.67 -15.57 28.21
C CYS A 112 4.82 -16.39 27.59
N LEU A 113 5.49 -17.22 28.40
CA LEU A 113 6.56 -18.10 27.90
C LEU A 113 6.05 -19.06 26.80
N GLN A 114 4.84 -19.60 26.95
CA GLN A 114 4.23 -20.45 25.91
C GLN A 114 4.01 -19.68 24.61
N ALA A 115 3.54 -18.43 24.68
CA ALA A 115 3.31 -17.61 23.51
C ALA A 115 4.62 -17.19 22.83
N GLU A 116 5.69 -16.90 23.59
CA GLU A 116 7.03 -16.64 23.06
C GLU A 116 7.56 -17.84 22.27
N LEU A 117 7.48 -19.05 22.85
CA LEU A 117 7.91 -20.27 22.18
C LEU A 117 7.04 -20.63 20.97
N ALA A 118 5.74 -20.32 21.02
CA ALA A 118 4.85 -20.50 19.89
C ALA A 118 5.19 -19.56 18.72
N ALA A 119 5.54 -18.30 19.03
CA ALA A 119 5.99 -17.33 18.03
C ALA A 119 7.32 -17.74 17.40
N GLU A 120 8.27 -18.22 18.21
CA GLU A 120 9.56 -18.73 17.72
C GLU A 120 9.39 -19.96 16.82
N ALA A 121 8.59 -20.95 17.24
CA ALA A 121 8.30 -22.13 16.44
C ALA A 121 7.58 -21.78 15.12
N ALA A 122 6.67 -20.80 15.13
CA ALA A 122 5.99 -20.33 13.93
C ALA A 122 6.93 -19.58 12.98
N LEU A 123 7.88 -18.78 13.52
CA LEU A 123 8.92 -18.12 12.72
C LEU A 123 9.86 -19.15 12.06
N GLU A 124 10.28 -20.18 12.81
CA GLU A 124 11.10 -21.25 12.26
C GLU A 124 10.37 -22.01 11.15
N ALA A 125 9.08 -22.29 11.34
CA ALA A 125 8.25 -22.90 10.30
C ALA A 125 8.17 -22.01 9.05
N LEU A 126 7.95 -20.70 9.22
CA LEU A 126 7.94 -19.73 8.12
C LEU A 126 9.29 -19.65 7.39
N ASN A 127 10.42 -19.66 8.11
CA ASN A 127 11.76 -19.64 7.49
C ASN A 127 12.04 -20.89 6.64
N ASN A 128 11.36 -22.00 6.94
CA ASN A 128 11.43 -23.25 6.19
C ASN A 128 10.26 -23.45 5.22
N ALA A 129 9.46 -22.40 4.98
CA ALA A 129 8.31 -22.46 4.10
C ALA A 129 8.72 -22.75 2.63
N THR A 130 7.79 -23.37 1.91
CA THR A 130 7.80 -23.45 0.45
C THR A 130 6.80 -22.44 -0.11
N ALA A 131 6.90 -22.13 -1.41
CA ALA A 131 5.96 -21.22 -2.06
C ALA A 131 4.48 -21.66 -1.96
N GLU A 132 4.20 -22.94 -1.68
CA GLU A 132 2.85 -23.47 -1.55
C GLU A 132 2.24 -23.25 -0.16
N ASN A 133 3.05 -23.02 0.88
CA ASN A 133 2.59 -22.87 2.26
C ASN A 133 3.11 -21.61 2.97
N GLU A 134 3.89 -20.77 2.29
CA GLU A 134 4.44 -19.51 2.81
C GLU A 134 3.36 -18.59 3.39
N GLU A 135 2.26 -18.38 2.66
CA GLU A 135 1.14 -17.55 3.12
C GLU A 135 0.53 -18.11 4.43
N GLN A 136 0.25 -19.41 4.46
CA GLN A 136 -0.31 -20.07 5.63
C GLN A 136 0.62 -19.97 6.85
N LEU A 137 1.92 -20.19 6.65
CA LEU A 137 2.91 -20.13 7.73
C LEU A 137 3.18 -18.69 8.19
N CYS A 138 3.09 -17.73 7.28
CA CYS A 138 3.17 -16.31 7.60
C CYS A 138 2.00 -15.89 8.49
N LEU A 139 0.77 -16.26 8.10
CA LEU A 139 -0.43 -16.02 8.91
C LEU A 139 -0.34 -16.72 10.27
N ALA A 140 0.22 -17.93 10.34
CA ALA A 140 0.45 -18.63 11.60
C ALA A 140 1.44 -17.87 12.51
N TYR A 141 2.53 -17.33 11.95
CA TYR A 141 3.48 -16.52 12.70
C TYR A 141 2.89 -15.19 13.17
N SER A 142 2.15 -14.48 12.31
CA SER A 142 1.42 -13.26 12.69
C SER A 142 0.41 -13.51 13.83
N ALA A 143 -0.33 -14.62 13.76
CA ALA A 143 -1.24 -15.04 14.83
C ALA A 143 -0.51 -15.38 16.12
N ALA A 144 0.66 -16.03 16.05
CA ALA A 144 1.48 -16.34 17.22
C ALA A 144 2.05 -15.08 17.89
N LEU A 145 2.52 -14.10 17.11
CA LEU A 145 2.92 -12.79 17.63
C LEU A 145 1.73 -12.07 18.30
N SER A 146 0.54 -12.13 17.70
CA SER A 146 -0.67 -11.53 18.30
C SER A 146 -1.02 -12.18 19.64
N ALA A 147 -0.90 -13.51 19.74
CA ALA A 147 -1.07 -14.23 21.01
C ALA A 147 0.01 -13.87 22.03
N GLN A 148 1.26 -13.65 21.60
CA GLN A 148 2.34 -13.15 22.45
C GLN A 148 2.04 -11.76 22.99
N ILE A 149 1.51 -10.85 22.17
CA ILE A 149 1.05 -9.53 22.62
C ILE A 149 -0.06 -9.66 23.67
N GLU A 150 -1.02 -10.57 23.47
CA GLU A 150 -2.12 -10.80 24.43
C GLU A 150 -1.61 -11.34 25.77
N ALA A 151 -0.66 -12.27 25.75
CA ALA A 151 -0.15 -12.93 26.96
C ALA A 151 0.93 -12.12 27.70
N CYS A 152 1.83 -11.46 26.98
CA CYS A 152 3.00 -10.76 27.51
C CYS A 152 2.86 -9.23 27.51
N GLY A 153 1.99 -8.67 26.67
CA GLY A 153 1.92 -7.25 26.37
C GLY A 153 3.01 -6.78 25.38
N ASP A 154 2.81 -5.61 24.79
CA ASP A 154 3.74 -4.99 23.83
C ASP A 154 3.88 -3.49 24.09
N ALA A 155 4.45 -3.15 25.25
CA ALA A 155 4.51 -1.76 25.72
C ALA A 155 5.37 -0.85 24.82
N ASN A 156 6.30 -1.42 24.04
CA ASN A 156 7.16 -0.71 23.10
C ASN A 156 6.63 -0.77 21.65
N GLY A 157 5.55 -1.50 21.38
CA GLY A 157 4.95 -1.64 20.04
C GLY A 157 5.81 -2.43 19.06
N SER A 158 6.82 -3.16 19.53
CA SER A 158 7.80 -3.82 18.67
C SER A 158 7.25 -5.07 17.99
N LEU A 159 6.39 -5.81 18.70
CA LEU A 159 5.71 -6.98 18.14
C LEU A 159 4.63 -6.54 17.16
N GLN A 160 3.87 -5.50 17.49
CA GLN A 160 2.88 -4.93 16.57
C GLN A 160 3.53 -4.39 15.30
N ALA A 161 4.63 -3.65 15.41
CA ALA A 161 5.36 -3.16 14.23
C ALA A 161 5.91 -4.31 13.36
N THR A 162 6.26 -5.45 13.97
CA THR A 162 6.64 -6.66 13.24
C THR A 162 5.44 -7.20 12.49
N ILE A 163 4.29 -7.38 13.15
CA ILE A 163 3.03 -7.83 12.51
C ILE A 163 2.63 -6.91 11.35
N ASP A 164 2.67 -5.59 11.54
CA ASP A 164 2.29 -4.60 10.53
C ASP A 164 3.23 -4.65 9.31
N SER A 165 4.50 -5.02 9.52
CA SER A 165 5.46 -5.22 8.45
C SER A 165 5.34 -6.60 7.77
N LEU A 166 4.64 -7.55 8.38
CA LEU A 166 4.47 -8.89 7.83
C LEU A 166 3.34 -8.89 6.79
N ASN A 167 3.74 -8.91 5.52
CA ASN A 167 2.80 -8.99 4.41
C ASN A 167 2.36 -10.44 4.14
N CYS A 168 1.54 -10.99 5.04
CA CYS A 168 1.15 -12.40 5.01
C CYS A 168 0.00 -12.76 4.06
N GLY A 169 -0.56 -11.80 3.31
CA GLY A 169 -1.68 -12.05 2.38
C GLY A 169 -1.25 -12.25 0.93
N GLY A 170 0.03 -12.52 0.68
CA GLY A 170 0.58 -12.68 -0.67
C GLY A 170 0.46 -11.41 -1.51
N ASP A 171 0.37 -11.58 -2.83
CA ASP A 171 0.29 -10.46 -3.79
C ASP A 171 -0.94 -9.55 -3.52
N CYS A 172 -2.01 -10.09 -2.93
CA CYS A 172 -3.23 -9.33 -2.67
C CYS A 172 -3.05 -8.29 -1.56
N ALA A 173 -2.55 -8.69 -0.38
CA ALA A 173 -2.30 -7.73 0.71
C ALA A 173 -1.22 -6.70 0.34
N ALA A 174 -0.22 -7.09 -0.48
CA ALA A 174 0.74 -6.16 -1.06
C ALA A 174 0.06 -5.07 -1.90
N ALA A 175 -0.87 -5.50 -2.76
CA ALA A 175 -1.57 -4.61 -3.67
C ALA A 175 -2.57 -3.69 -2.94
N GLU A 176 -3.19 -4.15 -1.85
CA GLU A 176 -4.03 -3.32 -0.99
C GLU A 176 -3.24 -2.16 -0.36
N ILE A 177 -2.04 -2.44 0.18
CA ILE A 177 -1.15 -1.42 0.74
C ILE A 177 -0.72 -0.43 -0.33
N ALA A 178 -0.23 -0.92 -1.48
CA ALA A 178 0.20 -0.08 -2.59
C ALA A 178 -0.92 0.83 -3.11
N THR A 179 -2.16 0.30 -3.15
CA THR A 179 -3.34 1.08 -3.55
C THR A 179 -3.66 2.17 -2.54
N ALA A 180 -3.60 1.87 -1.24
CA ALA A 180 -3.83 2.86 -0.19
C ALA A 180 -2.77 4.00 -0.23
N GLU A 181 -1.49 3.65 -0.41
CA GLU A 181 -0.40 4.63 -0.54
C GLU A 181 -0.58 5.51 -1.79
N ALA A 182 -0.89 4.91 -2.94
CA ALA A 182 -1.12 5.65 -4.18
C ALA A 182 -2.36 6.56 -4.08
N GLN A 183 -3.41 6.11 -3.40
CA GLN A 183 -4.60 6.93 -3.12
C GLN A 183 -4.26 8.14 -2.26
N GLU A 184 -3.43 7.98 -1.22
CA GLU A 184 -3.02 9.09 -0.35
C GLU A 184 -2.23 10.14 -1.15
N ILE A 185 -1.32 9.69 -2.01
CA ILE A 185 -0.56 10.58 -2.90
C ILE A 185 -1.51 11.33 -3.83
N PHE A 186 -2.41 10.62 -4.52
CA PHE A 186 -3.40 11.23 -5.42
C PHE A 186 -4.24 12.30 -4.73
N ASN A 187 -4.75 12.01 -3.52
CA ASN A 187 -5.55 12.95 -2.74
C ASN A 187 -4.78 14.17 -2.23
N ALA A 188 -3.44 14.09 -2.15
CA ALA A 188 -2.59 15.17 -1.67
C ALA A 188 -2.09 16.11 -2.78
N VAL A 189 -2.21 15.72 -4.05
CA VAL A 189 -1.76 16.51 -5.19
C VAL A 189 -2.72 17.66 -5.48
N ASP A 190 -2.16 18.82 -5.81
CA ASP A 190 -2.91 19.98 -6.31
C ASP A 190 -3.44 19.67 -7.72
N PRO A 191 -4.77 19.67 -7.95
CA PRO A 191 -5.33 19.44 -9.28
C PRO A 191 -4.86 20.44 -10.35
N GLN A 192 -4.37 21.62 -9.94
CA GLN A 192 -3.83 22.63 -10.85
C GLN A 192 -2.42 22.32 -11.34
N ASP A 193 -1.70 21.44 -10.65
CA ASP A 193 -0.42 20.90 -11.14
C ASP A 193 -0.71 19.72 -12.06
N SER A 194 -1.01 20.03 -13.32
CA SER A 194 -1.41 19.03 -14.33
C SER A 194 -0.44 17.85 -14.42
N ASP A 195 0.87 18.09 -14.37
CA ASP A 195 1.87 17.03 -14.48
C ASP A 195 1.83 16.12 -13.24
N ALA A 196 1.77 16.72 -12.04
CA ALA A 196 1.70 15.96 -10.80
C ALA A 196 0.36 15.20 -10.65
N TYR A 197 -0.75 15.82 -11.05
CA TYR A 197 -2.08 15.22 -10.97
C TYR A 197 -2.20 14.01 -11.89
N THR A 198 -1.82 14.17 -13.16
CA THR A 198 -1.86 13.06 -14.13
C THR A 198 -0.96 11.92 -13.70
N ALA A 199 0.23 12.20 -13.17
CA ALA A 199 1.13 11.16 -12.66
C ALA A 199 0.52 10.40 -11.46
N ALA A 200 0.04 11.12 -10.44
CA ALA A 200 -0.53 10.49 -9.25
C ALA A 200 -1.83 9.72 -9.55
N CYS A 201 -2.68 10.23 -10.44
CA CYS A 201 -3.88 9.52 -10.89
C CYS A 201 -3.51 8.23 -11.64
N ALA A 202 -2.51 8.28 -12.52
CA ALA A 202 -2.06 7.11 -13.26
C ALA A 202 -1.47 6.04 -12.33
N ASP A 203 -0.66 6.44 -11.34
CA ASP A 203 -0.10 5.55 -10.33
C ASP A 203 -1.23 4.89 -9.49
N TYR A 204 -2.24 5.67 -9.08
CA TYR A 204 -3.38 5.14 -8.34
C TYR A 204 -4.24 4.17 -9.17
N SER A 205 -4.54 4.52 -10.42
CA SER A 205 -5.25 3.65 -11.36
C SER A 205 -4.50 2.35 -11.63
N PHE A 206 -3.16 2.41 -11.73
CA PHE A 206 -2.32 1.23 -11.89
C PHE A 206 -2.34 0.34 -10.64
N ALA A 207 -2.22 0.92 -9.44
CA ALA A 207 -2.27 0.17 -8.19
C ALA A 207 -3.61 -0.56 -8.01
N LEU A 208 -4.73 0.10 -8.34
CA LEU A 208 -6.06 -0.52 -8.35
C LEU A 208 -6.13 -1.73 -9.31
N GLN A 209 -5.54 -1.64 -10.50
CA GLN A 209 -5.51 -2.75 -11.47
C GLN A 209 -4.66 -3.94 -10.99
N GLU A 210 -3.55 -3.66 -10.31
CA GLU A 210 -2.75 -4.71 -9.65
C GLU A 210 -3.54 -5.35 -8.49
N GLN A 211 -4.27 -4.56 -7.70
CA GLN A 211 -5.14 -5.07 -6.64
C GLN A 211 -6.26 -5.95 -7.21
N ILE A 212 -6.94 -5.53 -8.28
CA ILE A 212 -7.95 -6.35 -8.97
C ILE A 212 -7.33 -7.66 -9.48
N THR A 213 -6.11 -7.61 -9.99
CA THR A 213 -5.41 -8.80 -10.51
C THR A 213 -5.05 -9.77 -9.40
N ALA A 214 -4.58 -9.26 -8.26
CA ALA A 214 -4.11 -10.07 -7.14
C ALA A 214 -5.24 -10.56 -6.22
N CYS A 215 -6.23 -9.72 -5.95
CA CYS A 215 -7.33 -9.98 -5.02
C CYS A 215 -8.64 -10.42 -5.70
N GLY A 216 -8.83 -10.06 -6.98
CA GLY A 216 -10.10 -10.17 -7.68
C GLY A 216 -11.08 -9.03 -7.32
N ASP A 217 -12.04 -8.79 -8.21
CA ASP A 217 -13.10 -7.78 -8.03
C ASP A 217 -14.47 -8.31 -8.51
N PRO A 218 -15.12 -9.20 -7.74
CA PRO A 218 -16.36 -9.84 -8.17
C PRO A 218 -17.59 -8.92 -8.09
N ASP A 219 -17.54 -7.87 -7.27
CA ASP A 219 -18.62 -6.88 -7.16
C ASP A 219 -18.43 -5.67 -8.07
N GLY A 220 -17.25 -5.52 -8.69
CA GLY A 220 -16.92 -4.46 -9.62
C GLY A 220 -16.64 -3.13 -8.92
N SER A 221 -16.44 -3.13 -7.59
CA SER A 221 -16.27 -1.91 -6.82
C SER A 221 -14.96 -1.20 -7.11
N LEU A 222 -13.87 -1.95 -7.32
CA LEU A 222 -12.56 -1.39 -7.67
C LEU A 222 -12.54 -0.93 -9.14
N ASP A 223 -13.11 -1.74 -10.04
CA ASP A 223 -13.23 -1.39 -11.47
C ASP A 223 -14.09 -0.13 -11.67
N ALA A 224 -15.13 0.06 -10.84
CA ALA A 224 -15.92 1.29 -10.85
C ALA A 224 -15.08 2.53 -10.50
N ILE A 225 -14.16 2.42 -9.54
CA ILE A 225 -13.24 3.53 -9.19
C ILE A 225 -12.29 3.81 -10.35
N VAL A 226 -11.73 2.78 -10.98
CA VAL A 226 -10.88 2.95 -12.17
C VAL A 226 -11.64 3.66 -13.30
N GLN A 227 -12.91 3.31 -13.52
CA GLN A 227 -13.76 3.98 -14.50
C GLN A 227 -14.06 5.44 -14.12
N GLU A 228 -14.24 5.74 -12.83
CA GLU A 228 -14.46 7.10 -12.33
C GLU A 228 -13.22 8.00 -12.49
N LEU A 229 -12.02 7.45 -12.28
CA LEU A 229 -10.74 8.16 -12.52
C LEU A 229 -10.57 8.57 -13.99
N GLY A 230 -11.23 7.88 -14.93
CA GLY A 230 -11.24 8.22 -16.34
C GLY A 230 -9.85 8.13 -16.98
N ASP A 231 -9.49 9.14 -17.77
CA ASP A 231 -8.22 9.22 -18.49
C ASP A 231 -7.09 9.92 -17.69
N CYS A 232 -7.36 10.28 -16.43
CA CYS A 232 -6.44 11.03 -15.58
C CYS A 232 -6.03 12.41 -16.13
N SER A 233 -6.87 13.00 -16.98
CA SER A 233 -6.77 14.41 -17.33
C SER A 233 -7.17 15.26 -16.12
N PRO A 234 -6.40 16.32 -15.79
CA PRO A 234 -6.77 17.23 -14.71
C PRO A 234 -8.13 17.88 -15.02
N PRO A 235 -8.93 18.20 -13.99
CA PRO A 235 -10.14 18.98 -14.20
C PRO A 235 -9.79 20.33 -14.83
N GLU A 236 -10.55 20.75 -15.83
CA GLU A 236 -10.29 22.03 -16.48
C GLU A 236 -10.55 23.21 -15.55
N ASP A 237 -9.66 24.20 -15.62
CA ASP A 237 -9.84 25.49 -14.96
C ASP A 237 -11.00 26.28 -15.58
N ASP A 238 -11.83 26.90 -14.75
CA ASP A 238 -12.89 27.82 -15.21
C ASP A 238 -12.28 28.93 -16.08
N GLY A 239 -12.54 28.87 -17.39
CA GLY A 239 -12.12 29.86 -18.35
C GLY A 239 -12.87 31.18 -18.24
N PRO A 240 -12.53 32.19 -19.07
CA PRO A 240 -13.20 33.47 -19.08
C PRO A 240 -14.70 33.38 -19.42
N VAL A 241 -15.13 32.32 -20.11
CA VAL A 241 -16.54 31.97 -20.28
C VAL A 241 -16.69 30.45 -20.16
N TYR A 242 -17.61 29.96 -19.34
CA TYR A 242 -17.85 28.54 -19.18
C TYR A 242 -19.31 28.26 -18.85
N GLY A 243 -19.75 27.02 -19.03
CA GLY A 243 -21.13 26.63 -18.71
C GLY A 243 -21.47 25.21 -19.11
N THR A 244 -22.74 24.86 -18.94
CA THR A 244 -23.27 23.56 -19.36
C THR A 244 -24.03 23.71 -20.66
N ILE A 245 -23.58 22.98 -21.68
CA ILE A 245 -24.14 22.94 -23.03
C ILE A 245 -24.77 21.58 -23.27
N GLY A 246 -26.11 21.53 -23.35
CA GLY A 246 -26.81 20.26 -23.62
C GLY A 246 -26.57 19.17 -22.57
N GLY A 247 -26.13 19.55 -21.36
CA GLY A 247 -25.78 18.64 -20.26
C GLY A 247 -24.28 18.37 -20.10
N THR A 248 -23.44 18.84 -21.02
CA THR A 248 -21.98 18.69 -20.97
C THR A 248 -21.33 20.00 -20.53
N PHE A 249 -20.32 19.95 -19.66
CA PHE A 249 -19.53 21.13 -19.32
C PHE A 249 -18.71 21.56 -20.54
N THR A 250 -18.70 22.86 -20.82
CA THR A 250 -17.90 23.45 -21.90
C THR A 250 -17.19 24.68 -21.37
N ASN A 251 -15.91 24.75 -21.65
CA ASN A 251 -15.01 25.77 -21.18
C ASN A 251 -14.41 26.55 -22.37
N PHE A 252 -14.74 27.82 -22.49
CA PHE A 252 -14.10 28.70 -23.47
C PHE A 252 -12.92 29.38 -22.77
N ASP A 253 -11.79 28.67 -22.76
CA ASP A 253 -10.53 28.97 -22.08
C ASP A 253 -9.81 30.23 -22.59
N ASN A 254 -10.17 30.74 -23.77
CA ASN A 254 -9.65 31.99 -24.30
C ASN A 254 -10.76 32.97 -24.70
N ALA A 255 -10.67 34.23 -24.27
CA ALA A 255 -11.60 35.29 -24.67
C ALA A 255 -10.87 36.53 -25.19
N VAL A 256 -11.32 37.01 -26.35
CA VAL A 256 -10.80 38.23 -26.98
C VAL A 256 -11.91 39.27 -27.06
N VAL A 257 -11.63 40.47 -26.54
CA VAL A 257 -12.56 41.61 -26.62
C VAL A 257 -12.03 42.65 -27.58
N THR A 258 -12.82 42.99 -28.59
CA THR A 258 -12.52 44.06 -29.56
C THR A 258 -13.38 45.28 -29.27
N ILE A 259 -12.75 46.43 -29.05
CA ILE A 259 -13.44 47.69 -28.75
C ILE A 259 -13.52 48.58 -30.01
N ASN A 260 -14.73 48.90 -30.45
CA ASN A 260 -14.98 49.85 -31.54
C ASN A 260 -15.93 50.96 -31.09
N GLY A 261 -15.35 52.12 -30.74
CA GLY A 261 -16.10 53.21 -30.12
C GLY A 261 -16.63 52.81 -28.75
N SER A 262 -17.95 52.69 -28.61
CA SER A 262 -18.61 52.23 -27.38
C SER A 262 -19.10 50.79 -27.44
N LEU A 263 -18.90 50.08 -28.56
CA LEU A 263 -19.31 48.69 -28.73
C LEU A 263 -18.12 47.76 -28.42
N LEU A 264 -18.37 46.74 -27.61
CA LEU A 264 -17.44 45.66 -27.31
C LEU A 264 -17.96 44.41 -28.02
N SER A 265 -17.12 43.80 -28.84
CA SER A 265 -17.38 42.51 -29.46
C SER A 265 -16.50 41.45 -28.80
N VAL A 266 -17.13 40.46 -28.19
CA VAL A 266 -16.47 39.38 -27.46
C VAL A 266 -16.48 38.11 -28.30
N VAL A 267 -15.33 37.45 -28.38
CA VAL A 267 -15.18 36.11 -28.93
C VAL A 267 -14.49 35.26 -27.88
N ALA A 268 -15.25 34.39 -27.22
CA ALA A 268 -14.73 33.32 -26.39
C ALA A 268 -14.57 32.05 -27.25
N THR A 269 -13.47 31.35 -27.08
CA THR A 269 -13.08 30.18 -27.86
C THR A 269 -12.61 29.11 -26.90
N ASP A 270 -13.10 27.90 -27.10
CA ASP A 270 -12.54 26.67 -26.55
C ASP A 270 -11.38 26.27 -27.47
N THR A 271 -10.14 26.34 -26.98
CA THR A 271 -8.96 26.13 -27.81
C THR A 271 -8.73 24.66 -28.19
N ASP A 272 -9.38 23.72 -27.51
CA ASP A 272 -9.28 22.28 -27.77
C ASP A 272 -10.25 21.84 -28.88
N THR A 273 -11.49 22.30 -28.82
CA THR A 273 -12.53 21.96 -29.81
C THR A 273 -12.60 22.95 -30.98
N GLY A 274 -12.21 24.21 -30.74
CA GLY A 274 -12.40 25.32 -31.67
C GLY A 274 -13.82 25.89 -31.65
N ASP A 275 -14.66 25.47 -30.71
CA ASP A 275 -16.00 26.01 -30.51
C ASP A 275 -15.93 27.46 -30.02
N THR A 276 -16.98 28.24 -30.33
CA THR A 276 -16.97 29.67 -30.01
C THR A 276 -18.28 30.16 -29.41
N PHE A 277 -18.18 31.06 -28.43
CA PHE A 277 -19.30 31.83 -27.89
C PHE A 277 -19.04 33.32 -28.12
N THR A 278 -19.96 33.99 -28.81
CA THR A 278 -19.77 35.38 -29.24
C THR A 278 -20.96 36.24 -28.86
N PHE A 279 -20.70 37.49 -28.48
CA PHE A 279 -21.73 38.48 -28.22
C PHE A 279 -21.17 39.90 -28.33
N ASP A 280 -22.08 40.84 -28.52
CA ASP A 280 -21.81 42.27 -28.48
C ASP A 280 -22.45 42.92 -27.25
N ILE A 281 -21.78 43.92 -26.68
CA ILE A 281 -22.30 44.71 -25.55
C ILE A 281 -21.81 46.16 -25.62
N VAL A 282 -22.60 47.11 -25.12
CA VAL A 282 -22.17 48.51 -25.02
C VAL A 282 -21.34 48.71 -23.75
N LEU A 283 -20.25 49.47 -23.84
CA LEU A 283 -19.36 49.78 -22.71
C LEU A 283 -20.16 50.38 -21.53
N GLN A 284 -19.87 49.94 -20.30
CA GLN A 284 -20.57 50.36 -19.07
C GLN A 284 -22.05 49.96 -19.00
N GLN A 285 -22.55 49.16 -19.94
CA GLN A 285 -23.90 48.62 -19.85
C GLN A 285 -23.90 47.38 -18.93
N THR A 286 -24.73 47.44 -17.90
CA THR A 286 -24.98 46.36 -16.93
C THR A 286 -26.50 46.13 -16.79
N GLY A 287 -26.89 44.99 -16.25
CA GLY A 287 -28.28 44.58 -16.03
C GLY A 287 -28.70 43.41 -16.91
N ASP A 288 -30.02 43.19 -16.96
CA ASP A 288 -30.59 42.05 -17.67
C ASP A 288 -30.76 42.32 -19.18
N ASN A 289 -30.53 41.28 -19.99
CA ASN A 289 -30.75 41.26 -21.43
C ASN A 289 -30.01 42.38 -22.19
N VAL A 290 -28.78 42.66 -21.76
CA VAL A 290 -27.92 43.69 -22.35
C VAL A 290 -27.00 43.18 -23.46
N MET A 291 -26.86 41.86 -23.60
CA MET A 291 -26.09 41.27 -24.69
C MET A 291 -26.87 41.34 -26.01
N GLN A 292 -26.15 41.54 -27.11
CA GLN A 292 -26.66 41.62 -28.47
C GLN A 292 -25.90 40.65 -29.36
N ASN A 293 -26.50 40.26 -30.48
CA ASN A 293 -25.86 39.40 -31.49
C ASN A 293 -25.22 38.13 -30.92
N THR A 294 -25.85 37.53 -29.89
CA THR A 294 -25.32 36.34 -29.23
C THR A 294 -25.40 35.12 -30.16
N LEU A 295 -24.25 34.53 -30.45
CA LEU A 295 -24.11 33.32 -31.26
C LEU A 295 -23.21 32.32 -30.54
N ILE A 296 -23.48 31.05 -30.76
CA ILE A 296 -22.59 29.96 -30.37
C ILE A 296 -22.30 29.07 -31.57
N THR A 297 -21.06 28.63 -31.73
CA THR A 297 -20.66 27.66 -32.75
C THR A 297 -20.18 26.40 -32.04
N ILE A 298 -20.88 25.28 -32.27
CA ILE A 298 -20.52 23.97 -31.75
C ILE A 298 -20.29 23.03 -32.94
N ASP A 299 -19.15 22.35 -33.00
CA ASP A 299 -18.77 21.44 -34.09
C ASP A 299 -18.90 22.10 -35.49
N GLY A 300 -18.63 23.41 -35.56
CA GLY A 300 -18.76 24.22 -36.80
C GLY A 300 -20.20 24.60 -37.18
N VAL A 301 -21.21 24.27 -36.37
CA VAL A 301 -22.61 24.68 -36.57
C VAL A 301 -22.90 25.95 -35.78
N VAL A 302 -23.27 27.02 -36.49
CA VAL A 302 -23.64 28.30 -35.87
C VAL A 302 -25.10 28.27 -35.41
N LEU A 303 -25.31 28.56 -34.13
CA LEU A 303 -26.61 28.64 -33.48
C LEU A 303 -26.84 30.07 -32.94
N THR A 304 -28.08 30.51 -32.96
CA THR A 304 -28.48 31.88 -32.57
C THR A 304 -29.30 31.86 -31.29
N ALA A 305 -29.06 32.80 -30.37
CA ALA A 305 -29.84 32.91 -29.15
C ALA A 305 -31.36 33.12 -29.44
N ALA A 306 -32.22 32.43 -28.70
CA ALA A 306 -33.67 32.44 -28.89
C ALA A 306 -34.40 33.22 -27.78
N PRO A 307 -34.56 34.55 -27.89
CA PRO A 307 -35.15 35.38 -26.82
C PRO A 307 -36.66 35.22 -26.64
N GLY A 308 -37.36 34.61 -27.62
CA GLY A 308 -38.82 34.41 -27.61
C GLY A 308 -39.25 32.94 -27.53
N GLY A 309 -38.31 32.06 -27.20
CA GLY A 309 -38.48 30.61 -27.18
C GLY A 309 -39.27 30.06 -25.99
N THR A 310 -39.39 28.73 -25.93
CA THR A 310 -39.96 28.03 -24.76
C THR A 310 -39.07 28.16 -23.53
N SER A 311 -37.75 28.24 -23.75
CA SER A 311 -36.73 28.59 -22.78
C SER A 311 -35.98 29.84 -23.28
N PRO A 312 -36.49 31.05 -23.03
CA PRO A 312 -35.95 32.26 -23.64
C PRO A 312 -34.50 32.48 -23.21
N PHE A 313 -33.64 32.81 -24.16
CA PHE A 313 -32.28 33.25 -23.84
C PHE A 313 -32.33 34.54 -23.02
N ILE A 314 -31.73 34.50 -21.84
CA ILE A 314 -31.58 35.61 -20.91
C ILE A 314 -30.12 35.76 -20.51
N ASN A 315 -29.74 36.98 -20.16
CA ASN A 315 -28.44 37.23 -19.59
C ASN A 315 -28.46 38.34 -18.54
N THR A 316 -27.50 38.35 -17.64
CA THR A 316 -27.33 39.39 -16.63
C THR A 316 -25.86 39.76 -16.55
N ILE A 317 -25.52 41.03 -16.84
CA ILE A 317 -24.16 41.56 -16.70
C ILE A 317 -24.08 42.40 -15.43
N THR A 318 -23.19 42.02 -14.53
CA THR A 318 -23.00 42.67 -13.23
C THR A 318 -21.83 43.65 -13.23
N ALA A 319 -20.82 43.43 -14.08
CA ALA A 319 -19.70 44.35 -14.30
C ALA A 319 -19.36 44.44 -15.79
N ASN A 320 -19.05 45.66 -16.25
CA ASN A 320 -18.61 45.96 -17.61
C ASN A 320 -17.91 47.33 -17.60
N ASP A 321 -16.72 47.41 -17.00
CA ASP A 321 -16.04 48.68 -16.72
C ASP A 321 -14.97 49.09 -17.75
N GLY A 322 -14.85 48.32 -18.84
CA GLY A 322 -13.83 48.51 -19.87
C GLY A 322 -12.52 47.78 -19.61
N THR A 323 -12.41 47.06 -18.48
CA THR A 323 -11.31 46.14 -18.16
C THR A 323 -11.82 44.75 -17.80
N THR A 324 -13.07 44.66 -17.37
CA THR A 324 -13.72 43.40 -17.02
C THR A 324 -15.13 43.34 -17.57
N ILE A 325 -15.60 42.12 -17.88
CA ILE A 325 -17.01 41.79 -18.11
C ILE A 325 -17.35 40.61 -17.21
N VAL A 326 -18.31 40.78 -16.32
CA VAL A 326 -18.77 39.72 -15.41
C VAL A 326 -20.29 39.57 -15.54
N GLY A 327 -20.76 38.34 -15.62
CA GLY A 327 -22.19 38.07 -15.74
C GLY A 327 -22.54 36.60 -15.85
N THR A 328 -23.80 36.34 -16.16
CA THR A 328 -24.34 35.00 -16.42
C THR A 328 -25.24 35.03 -17.64
N PHE A 329 -25.45 33.86 -18.24
CA PHE A 329 -26.42 33.65 -19.32
C PHE A 329 -27.14 32.32 -19.14
N SER A 330 -28.36 32.23 -19.66
CA SER A 330 -29.08 30.96 -19.77
C SER A 330 -30.13 30.98 -20.86
N GLY A 331 -30.56 29.80 -21.30
CA GLY A 331 -31.70 29.62 -22.22
C GLY A 331 -31.31 28.98 -23.55
N ALA A 332 -32.25 29.03 -24.50
CA ALA A 332 -32.17 28.24 -25.73
C ALA A 332 -31.47 28.95 -26.89
N PHE A 333 -30.85 28.15 -27.75
CA PHE A 333 -30.32 28.53 -29.05
C PHE A 333 -31.04 27.76 -30.16
N THR A 334 -31.27 28.44 -31.28
CA THR A 334 -31.90 27.87 -32.48
C THR A 334 -30.91 27.62 -33.59
N ASN A 335 -31.14 26.56 -34.34
CA ASN A 335 -30.45 26.28 -35.60
C ASN A 335 -30.89 27.25 -36.73
N PRO A 336 -30.27 27.19 -37.93
CA PRO A 336 -30.68 27.99 -39.08
C PRO A 336 -32.13 27.78 -39.55
N ASP A 337 -32.77 26.68 -39.15
CA ASP A 337 -34.18 26.37 -39.43
C ASP A 337 -35.14 26.89 -38.35
N ASN A 338 -34.65 27.69 -37.39
CA ASN A 338 -35.39 28.28 -36.27
C ASN A 338 -35.95 27.26 -35.26
N GLU A 339 -35.38 26.06 -35.20
CA GLU A 339 -35.72 25.05 -34.20
C GLU A 339 -34.81 25.18 -32.97
N GLU A 340 -35.38 25.13 -31.76
CA GLU A 340 -34.61 25.09 -30.52
C GLU A 340 -33.88 23.76 -30.42
N VAL A 341 -32.55 23.81 -30.43
CA VAL A 341 -31.70 22.60 -30.48
C VAL A 341 -30.78 22.46 -29.29
N LEU A 342 -30.58 23.55 -28.54
CA LEU A 342 -29.58 23.61 -27.48
C LEU A 342 -30.03 24.52 -26.35
N THR A 343 -29.79 24.10 -25.11
CA THR A 343 -29.94 24.94 -23.93
C THR A 343 -28.58 25.12 -23.26
N LEU A 344 -28.32 26.36 -22.84
CA LEU A 344 -27.09 26.78 -22.20
C LEU A 344 -27.41 27.36 -20.82
N ASP A 345 -26.52 27.14 -19.87
CA ASP A 345 -26.43 27.88 -18.60
C ASP A 345 -24.95 28.15 -18.35
N GLY A 346 -24.54 29.39 -18.10
CA GLY A 346 -23.13 29.69 -17.95
C GLY A 346 -22.79 31.02 -17.30
N VAL A 347 -21.49 31.19 -17.09
CA VAL A 347 -20.84 32.30 -16.39
C VAL A 347 -19.90 33.00 -17.35
N ILE A 348 -19.83 34.32 -17.23
CA ILE A 348 -18.89 35.19 -17.94
C ILE A 348 -18.02 35.85 -16.87
N ASN A 349 -16.71 35.70 -17.00
CA ASN A 349 -15.72 36.35 -16.15
C ASN A 349 -14.46 36.70 -16.99
N ILE A 350 -14.60 37.72 -17.83
CA ILE A 350 -13.56 38.12 -18.77
C ILE A 350 -12.79 39.29 -18.18
N ALA A 351 -11.47 39.17 -18.13
CA ALA A 351 -10.53 40.29 -17.91
C ALA A 351 -9.72 40.51 -19.19
N TYR A 352 -9.64 41.77 -19.66
CA TYR A 352 -9.02 42.12 -20.94
C TYR A 352 -8.44 43.54 -20.95
#